data_AF-A0A6P0YTL3-F1
#
_entry.id   AF-A0A6P0YTL3-F1
#
_cell.length_a   1.000
_cell.length_b   1.000
_cell.length_c   1.000
_cell.angle_alpha   90.00
_cell.angle_beta   90.00
_cell.angle_gamma   90.00
#
_symmetry.space_group_name_H-M   'P 1'
#
loop_
_entity.id
_entity.type
_entity.pdbx_description
1 polymer ?
#
loop_
_entity_poly.entity_id
_entity_poly.type
_entity_poly.pdbx_seq_one_letter_code
_entity_poly.pdbx_strand_id
1 'polypeptide(L)'
;MMLRLTTLVINPPVLVNRAALAVLLALTGCVSMTPKSETSSNSPPPTEDAPVASSSSLAKLQVNSELLQQSWEVYRQQFIQADGRVIDYEASDRSTSEGQAYAMLRAVLINDPATFATTLNWAENNLRRRSAAGEPLDQLWAWKWGIDQAGNWGTIDENFASDADIDCITALILASRRWGRPEYLDLALKKLRDLWQFSTIEGQEGKNYLLPGPASAFVLPEGKIYLNPSYFAPYAFRLFAQVDPDHDWLSLV
;
A
#
# COMPACT_ATOMS: atom_id res chain seq x y z
N MET A 1 8.52 9.59 -11.46
CA MET A 1 9.46 8.70 -10.75
C MET A 1 9.27 7.27 -11.27
N MET A 2 10.34 6.60 -11.71
CA MET A 2 10.25 5.28 -12.36
C MET A 2 10.18 4.19 -11.27
N LEU A 3 9.02 3.54 -11.11
CA LEU A 3 8.76 2.51 -10.10
C LEU A 3 9.55 1.23 -10.45
N ARG A 4 10.44 0.79 -9.56
CA ARG A 4 11.09 -0.53 -9.68
C ARG A 4 10.17 -1.60 -9.12
N LEU A 5 9.50 -2.32 -10.01
CA LEU A 5 8.80 -3.57 -9.67
C LEU A 5 9.83 -4.62 -9.24
N THR A 6 9.55 -5.32 -8.15
CA THR A 6 10.34 -6.47 -7.71
C THR A 6 9.55 -7.74 -8.02
N THR A 7 10.15 -8.64 -8.79
CA THR A 7 9.55 -9.95 -9.08
C THR A 7 9.74 -10.87 -7.88
N LEU A 8 8.65 -11.36 -7.29
CA LEU A 8 8.72 -12.45 -6.32
C LEU A 8 8.23 -13.73 -7.00
N VAL A 9 9.08 -14.75 -7.02
CA VAL A 9 8.70 -16.09 -7.50
C VAL A 9 8.06 -16.83 -6.34
N ILE A 10 6.75 -17.06 -6.42
CA ILE A 10 6.02 -17.96 -5.52
C ILE A 10 5.71 -19.22 -6.32
N ASN A 11 6.22 -20.37 -5.88
CA ASN A 11 5.85 -21.65 -6.47
C ASN A 11 4.44 -22.01 -5.96
N PRO A 12 3.52 -22.58 -6.75
CA PRO A 12 2.22 -23.01 -6.24
C PRO A 12 2.33 -24.35 -5.50
N PRO A 13 1.41 -24.66 -4.56
CA PRO A 13 1.34 -25.98 -3.96
C PRO A 13 0.88 -27.00 -5.00
N VAL A 14 1.59 -28.13 -5.08
CA VAL A 14 1.10 -29.33 -5.74
C VAL A 14 -0.15 -29.78 -4.97
N LEU A 15 -1.28 -29.95 -5.67
CA LEU A 15 -2.47 -30.61 -5.14
C LEU A 15 -2.13 -32.06 -4.74
N VAL A 16 -1.65 -32.25 -3.52
CA VAL A 16 -1.44 -33.57 -2.95
C VAL A 16 -2.71 -33.97 -2.22
N ASN A 17 -3.43 -34.92 -2.83
CA ASN A 17 -4.58 -35.60 -2.27
C ASN A 17 -4.17 -36.31 -0.97
N ARG A 18 -4.58 -35.78 0.19
CA ARG A 18 -4.23 -36.36 1.50
C ARG A 18 -5.14 -37.54 1.83
N ALA A 19 -4.71 -38.75 1.46
CA ALA A 19 -5.10 -39.97 2.16
C ALA A 19 -4.01 -40.29 3.19
N ALA A 20 -4.35 -40.17 4.47
CA ALA A 20 -3.46 -40.48 5.58
C ALA A 20 -3.40 -42.00 5.80
N LEU A 21 -2.18 -42.54 5.87
CA LEU A 21 -1.91 -43.86 6.44
C LEU A 21 -0.71 -43.72 7.38
N ALA A 22 -0.97 -43.87 8.68
CA ALA A 22 0.04 -43.90 9.73
C ALA A 22 0.31 -45.36 10.14
N VAL A 23 1.58 -45.76 10.18
CA VAL A 23 2.04 -47.02 10.79
C VAL A 23 3.35 -46.77 11.56
N LEU A 24 3.40 -47.34 12.77
CA LEU A 24 4.41 -47.32 13.84
C LEU A 24 5.75 -48.02 13.51
N LEU A 25 6.82 -47.66 14.26
CA LEU A 25 7.82 -48.49 15.00
C LEU A 25 9.08 -47.61 15.28
N ALA A 26 9.48 -47.21 16.49
CA ALA A 26 9.90 -47.89 17.74
C ALA A 26 11.40 -48.31 17.82
N LEU A 27 12.11 -47.68 18.79
CA LEU A 27 13.14 -48.18 19.73
C LEU A 27 14.67 -48.24 19.39
N THR A 28 15.41 -47.45 20.20
CA THR A 28 16.63 -47.74 21.01
C THR A 28 18.03 -47.97 20.41
N GLY A 29 19.05 -47.34 21.02
CA GLY A 29 20.47 -47.77 21.00
C GLY A 29 21.47 -46.75 21.54
N CYS A 30 22.30 -47.14 22.51
CA CYS A 30 23.15 -46.31 23.38
C CYS A 30 24.67 -46.33 23.03
N VAL A 31 25.39 -45.25 23.40
CA VAL A 31 26.70 -45.21 24.14
C VAL A 31 28.04 -45.49 23.38
N SER A 32 28.79 -44.39 23.16
CA SER A 32 30.15 -44.05 23.69
C SER A 32 31.48 -44.26 22.94
N MET A 33 32.32 -43.22 23.17
CA MET A 33 33.80 -43.11 23.25
C MET A 33 34.64 -42.68 22.03
N THR A 34 35.42 -41.62 22.28
CA THR A 34 36.41 -40.86 21.47
C THR A 34 37.78 -41.57 21.40
N PRO A 35 38.77 -41.13 20.56
CA PRO A 35 39.64 -40.00 20.93
C PRO A 35 40.16 -39.08 19.79
N LYS A 36 40.29 -37.80 20.15
CA LYS A 36 41.42 -36.85 19.96
C LYS A 36 42.12 -36.70 18.59
N SER A 37 42.04 -35.49 18.04
CA SER A 37 43.13 -34.83 17.29
C SER A 37 43.08 -33.33 17.57
N GLU A 38 44.18 -32.80 18.06
CA GLU A 38 44.44 -31.39 18.36
C GLU A 38 44.64 -30.59 17.07
N THR A 39 44.02 -29.42 16.98
CA THR A 39 44.57 -28.28 16.24
C THR A 39 44.21 -26.99 16.95
N SER A 40 45.26 -26.24 17.31
CA SER A 40 45.24 -24.93 17.92
C SER A 40 44.74 -23.85 16.95
N SER A 41 43.84 -22.98 17.37
CA SER A 41 43.79 -21.61 16.87
C SER A 41 43.33 -20.65 17.97
N ASN A 42 44.17 -19.65 18.23
CA ASN A 42 43.99 -18.59 19.21
C ASN A 42 42.75 -17.73 18.87
N SER A 43 41.85 -17.57 19.83
CA SER A 43 40.81 -16.53 19.82
C SER A 43 41.33 -15.28 20.54
N PRO A 44 41.04 -14.05 20.07
CA PRO A 44 41.22 -12.83 20.86
C PRO A 44 40.10 -12.69 21.92
N PRO A 45 40.33 -11.92 23.01
CA PRO A 45 39.44 -11.85 24.17
C PRO A 45 38.16 -11.04 23.89
N PRO A 46 37.10 -11.20 24.70
CA PRO A 46 35.85 -10.47 24.56
C PRO A 46 36.06 -9.00 24.93
N THR A 47 35.68 -8.09 24.03
CA THR A 47 35.64 -6.65 24.32
C THR A 47 34.46 -6.32 25.22
N GLU A 48 34.78 -5.56 26.27
CA GLU A 48 33.93 -5.07 27.35
C GLU A 48 32.62 -4.40 26.89
N ASP A 49 31.59 -4.60 27.72
CA ASP A 49 30.30 -3.90 27.71
C ASP A 49 30.48 -2.38 27.73
N ALA A 50 30.26 -1.73 26.58
CA ALA A 50 30.00 -0.30 26.56
C ALA A 50 28.55 -0.04 26.99
N PRO A 51 28.29 0.94 27.88
CA PRO A 51 26.93 1.23 28.30
C PRO A 51 26.20 1.81 27.09
N VAL A 52 25.16 1.11 26.64
CA VAL A 52 24.19 1.67 25.69
C VAL A 52 23.51 2.82 26.41
N ALA A 53 24.00 4.04 26.17
CA ALA A 53 23.37 5.25 26.65
C ALA A 53 21.93 5.27 26.11
N SER A 54 20.98 5.01 27.01
CA SER A 54 19.56 5.25 26.80
C SER A 54 19.34 6.75 26.67
N SER A 55 19.51 7.29 25.47
CA SER A 55 19.04 8.63 25.11
C SER A 55 17.58 8.53 24.65
N SER A 56 16.72 8.12 25.58
CA SER A 56 15.29 8.34 25.50
C SER A 56 14.98 9.82 25.74
N SER A 57 15.17 10.63 24.70
CA SER A 57 14.34 11.80 24.51
C SER A 57 14.14 12.00 23.03
N LEU A 58 13.03 11.48 22.50
CA LEU A 58 12.42 12.10 21.32
C LEU A 58 12.18 13.55 21.72
N ALA A 59 13.12 14.43 21.35
CA ALA A 59 12.94 15.85 21.45
C ALA A 59 11.56 16.16 20.86
N LYS A 60 10.73 16.91 21.60
CA LYS A 60 9.45 17.40 21.06
C LYS A 60 9.76 18.02 19.70
N LEU A 61 9.39 17.34 18.61
CA LEU A 61 9.59 17.88 17.28
C LEU A 61 8.87 19.22 17.26
N GLN A 62 9.63 20.29 17.14
CA GLN A 62 9.05 21.61 16.94
C GLN A 62 8.59 21.64 15.49
N VAL A 63 7.32 21.25 15.28
CA VAL A 63 6.69 21.31 13.97
C VAL A 63 6.65 22.77 13.54
N ASN A 64 7.38 23.11 12.48
CA ASN A 64 7.31 24.42 11.89
C ASN A 64 6.01 24.53 11.07
N SER A 65 4.91 24.86 11.74
CA SER A 65 3.59 24.97 11.13
C SER A 65 3.55 26.00 10.00
N GLU A 66 4.31 27.08 10.10
CA GLU A 66 4.39 28.10 9.05
C GLU A 66 5.05 27.55 7.78
N LEU A 67 6.16 26.82 7.92
CA LEU A 67 6.82 26.17 6.78
C LEU A 67 5.92 25.13 6.12
N LEU A 68 5.18 24.34 6.91
CA LEU A 68 4.21 23.37 6.36
C LEU A 68 3.08 24.06 5.60
N GLN A 69 2.56 25.16 6.14
CA GLN A 69 1.50 25.94 5.50
C GLN A 69 1.99 26.56 4.17
N GLN A 70 3.16 27.18 4.18
CA GLN A 70 3.77 27.76 2.96
C GLN A 70 4.07 26.69 1.91
N SER A 71 4.61 25.54 2.33
CA SER A 71 4.86 24.41 1.42
C SER A 71 3.57 23.89 0.80
N TRP A 72 2.49 23.78 1.58
CA TRP A 72 1.17 23.41 1.06
C TRP A 72 0.62 24.44 0.08
N GLU A 73 0.71 25.72 0.39
CA GLU A 73 0.20 26.80 -0.47
C GLU A 73 0.90 26.82 -1.83
N VAL A 74 2.23 26.71 -1.85
CA VAL A 74 3.00 26.62 -3.09
C VAL A 74 2.60 25.39 -3.88
N TYR A 75 2.51 24.23 -3.23
CA TYR A 75 2.09 22.99 -3.90
C TYR A 75 0.69 23.12 -4.52
N ARG A 76 -0.28 23.65 -3.76
CA ARG A 76 -1.66 23.85 -4.23
C ARG A 76 -1.70 24.79 -5.43
N GLN A 77 -0.99 25.92 -5.38
CA GLN A 77 -0.95 26.89 -6.48
C GLN A 77 -0.27 26.34 -7.74
N GLN A 78 0.75 25.52 -7.56
CA GLN A 78 1.54 24.99 -8.68
C GLN A 78 0.90 23.77 -9.33
N PHE A 79 0.29 22.87 -8.55
CA PHE A 79 -0.07 21.54 -9.03
C PHE A 79 -1.56 21.25 -9.00
N ILE A 80 -2.38 22.02 -8.26
CA ILE A 80 -3.83 21.77 -8.15
C ILE A 80 -4.59 22.84 -8.93
N GLN A 81 -5.30 22.42 -9.98
CA GLN A 81 -6.21 23.30 -10.70
C GLN A 81 -7.43 23.68 -9.86
N ALA A 82 -8.12 24.74 -10.28
CA ALA A 82 -9.30 25.26 -9.59
C ALA A 82 -10.44 24.22 -9.45
N ASP A 83 -10.51 23.25 -10.37
CA ASP A 83 -11.50 22.16 -10.34
C ASP A 83 -11.08 20.97 -9.45
N GLY A 84 -9.88 20.99 -8.86
CA GLY A 84 -9.35 19.95 -7.97
C GLY A 84 -8.39 18.96 -8.63
N ARG A 85 -8.14 19.10 -9.93
CA ARG A 85 -7.19 18.25 -10.66
C ARG A 85 -5.75 18.50 -10.23
N VAL A 86 -5.04 17.45 -9.86
CA VAL A 86 -3.58 17.47 -9.62
C VAL A 86 -2.86 17.13 -10.92
N ILE A 87 -1.95 17.99 -11.36
CA ILE A 87 -1.27 17.88 -12.66
C ILE A 87 0.22 17.61 -12.48
N ASP A 88 0.71 16.61 -13.21
CA ASP A 88 2.12 16.38 -13.47
C ASP A 88 2.52 17.09 -14.78
N TYR A 89 2.97 18.34 -14.67
CA TYR A 89 3.39 19.17 -15.81
C TYR A 89 4.65 18.63 -16.51
N GLU A 90 5.40 17.74 -15.87
CA GLU A 90 6.58 17.11 -16.47
C GLU A 90 6.21 15.88 -17.31
N ALA A 91 4.97 15.41 -17.24
CA ALA A 91 4.49 14.23 -17.94
C ALA A 91 3.24 14.50 -18.79
N SER A 92 3.36 15.49 -19.68
CA SER A 92 2.32 15.87 -20.65
C SER A 92 1.00 16.24 -19.98
N ASP A 93 1.10 17.01 -18.89
CA ASP A 93 -0.04 17.47 -18.09
C ASP A 93 -0.98 16.35 -17.68
N ARG A 94 -0.47 15.13 -17.42
CA ARG A 94 -1.32 14.02 -16.96
C ARG A 94 -1.68 14.18 -15.48
N SER A 95 -2.71 13.45 -15.07
CA SER A 95 -3.05 13.23 -13.67
C SER A 95 -2.97 11.75 -13.33
N THR A 96 -2.56 11.44 -12.11
CA THR A 96 -2.57 10.09 -11.58
C THR A 96 -3.47 10.01 -10.35
N SER A 97 -4.03 8.83 -10.08
CA SER A 97 -4.72 8.57 -8.81
C SER A 97 -3.80 8.85 -7.61
N GLU A 98 -2.51 8.51 -7.73
CA GLU A 98 -1.47 8.79 -6.74
C GLU A 98 -1.38 10.30 -6.42
N GLY A 99 -1.30 11.14 -7.45
CA GLY A 99 -1.26 12.59 -7.28
C GLY A 99 -2.49 13.14 -6.56
N GLN A 100 -3.69 12.66 -6.93
CA GLN A 100 -4.94 13.03 -6.23
C GLN A 100 -4.92 12.62 -4.76
N ALA A 101 -4.53 11.36 -4.47
CA ALA A 101 -4.51 10.82 -3.12
C ALA A 101 -3.51 11.56 -2.21
N TYR A 102 -2.32 11.88 -2.72
CA TYR A 102 -1.34 12.69 -1.99
C TYR A 102 -1.85 14.10 -1.69
N ALA A 103 -2.53 14.75 -2.63
CA ALA A 103 -3.13 16.06 -2.38
C ALA A 103 -4.22 15.98 -1.30
N MET A 104 -5.05 14.93 -1.29
CA MET A 104 -6.03 14.71 -0.23
C MET A 104 -5.39 14.46 1.14
N LEU A 105 -4.35 13.62 1.21
CA LEU A 105 -3.61 13.40 2.46
C LEU A 105 -3.01 14.70 3.00
N ARG A 106 -2.36 15.49 2.15
CA ARG A 106 -1.81 16.80 2.53
C ARG A 106 -2.89 17.74 3.04
N ALA A 107 -4.01 17.84 2.32
CA ALA A 107 -5.14 18.71 2.68
C ALA A 107 -5.73 18.34 4.05
N VAL A 108 -5.96 17.05 4.34
CA VAL A 108 -6.50 16.65 5.66
C VAL A 108 -5.49 16.85 6.79
N LEU A 109 -4.18 16.67 6.53
CA LEU A 109 -3.13 16.88 7.53
C LEU A 109 -2.97 18.37 7.89
N ILE A 110 -3.04 19.27 6.90
CA ILE A 110 -2.91 20.72 7.09
C ILE A 110 -4.24 21.41 7.46
N ASN A 111 -5.34 20.66 7.59
CA ASN A 111 -6.68 21.18 7.90
C ASN A 111 -7.29 22.07 6.81
N ASP A 112 -7.16 21.68 5.55
CA ASP A 112 -7.76 22.36 4.39
C ASP A 112 -8.94 21.54 3.82
N PRO A 113 -10.14 21.61 4.44
CA PRO A 113 -11.30 20.84 4.00
C PRO A 113 -11.81 21.25 2.62
N ALA A 114 -11.59 22.50 2.20
CA ALA A 114 -12.03 22.99 0.91
C ALA A 114 -11.25 22.33 -0.22
N THR A 115 -9.91 22.37 -0.17
CA THR A 115 -9.10 21.70 -1.20
C THR A 115 -9.31 20.18 -1.18
N PHE A 116 -9.44 19.57 0.01
CA PHE A 116 -9.75 18.13 0.11
C PHE A 116 -11.03 17.75 -0.66
N ALA A 117 -12.12 18.48 -0.42
CA ALA A 117 -13.41 18.18 -1.03
C ALA A 117 -13.36 18.38 -2.55
N THR A 118 -12.71 19.43 -3.03
CA THR A 118 -12.58 19.70 -4.47
C THR A 118 -11.73 18.66 -5.17
N THR A 119 -10.59 18.27 -4.60
CA THR A 119 -9.71 17.22 -5.13
C THR A 119 -10.38 15.85 -5.14
N LEU A 120 -11.10 15.49 -4.07
CA LEU A 120 -11.90 14.26 -4.01
C LEU A 120 -12.99 14.27 -5.08
N ASN A 121 -13.75 15.36 -5.20
CA ASN A 121 -14.82 15.49 -6.19
C ASN A 121 -14.27 15.37 -7.62
N TRP A 122 -13.12 15.96 -7.92
CA TRP A 122 -12.48 15.79 -9.22
C TRP A 122 -12.15 14.32 -9.50
N ALA A 123 -11.54 13.63 -8.52
CA ALA A 123 -11.14 12.24 -8.67
C ALA A 123 -12.35 11.30 -8.85
N GLU A 124 -13.41 11.44 -8.04
CA GLU A 124 -14.63 10.64 -8.17
C GLU A 124 -15.37 10.84 -9.49
N ASN A 125 -15.23 12.00 -10.13
CA ASN A 125 -15.85 12.29 -11.43
C ASN A 125 -14.99 11.83 -12.62
N ASN A 126 -13.67 11.95 -12.54
CA ASN A 126 -12.76 11.77 -13.68
C ASN A 126 -11.98 10.46 -13.64
N LEU A 127 -11.65 9.95 -12.46
CA LEU A 127 -10.87 8.71 -12.28
C LEU A 127 -11.76 7.50 -12.02
N ARG A 128 -13.09 7.64 -12.05
CA ARG A 128 -13.97 6.49 -11.85
C ARG A 128 -13.77 5.45 -12.95
N ARG A 129 -13.44 4.23 -12.55
CA ARG A 129 -13.26 3.10 -13.47
C ARG A 129 -14.61 2.66 -14.03
N ARG A 130 -14.67 2.48 -15.35
CA ARG A 130 -15.89 2.14 -16.09
C ARG A 130 -15.62 1.00 -17.05
N SER A 131 -16.66 0.21 -17.34
CA SER A 131 -16.62 -0.76 -18.42
C SER A 131 -16.72 -0.07 -19.78
N ALA A 132 -16.50 -0.82 -20.86
CA ALA A 132 -16.74 -0.35 -22.23
C ALA A 132 -18.19 0.13 -22.47
N ALA A 133 -19.15 -0.32 -21.66
CA ALA A 133 -20.55 0.13 -21.71
C ALA A 133 -20.81 1.42 -20.89
N GLY A 134 -19.80 1.95 -20.20
CA GLY A 134 -19.90 3.14 -19.36
C GLY A 134 -20.31 2.88 -17.90
N GLU A 135 -20.61 1.63 -17.54
CA GLU A 135 -21.03 1.26 -16.19
C GLU A 135 -19.85 1.26 -15.20
N PRO A 136 -20.01 1.80 -13.97
CA PRO A 136 -18.98 1.73 -12.94
C PRO A 136 -18.54 0.29 -12.66
N LEU A 137 -17.22 0.06 -12.61
CA LEU A 137 -16.68 -1.28 -12.30
C LEU A 137 -16.65 -1.54 -10.79
N ASP A 138 -16.14 -0.57 -10.04
CA ASP A 138 -15.92 -0.62 -8.61
C ASP A 138 -15.74 0.82 -8.06
N GLN A 139 -15.29 0.94 -6.81
CA GLN A 139 -15.01 2.20 -6.14
C GLN A 139 -13.55 2.65 -6.27
N LEU A 140 -12.68 1.89 -6.94
CA LEU A 140 -11.27 2.22 -7.09
C LEU A 140 -11.06 3.22 -8.24
N TRP A 141 -9.93 3.91 -8.20
CA TRP A 141 -9.60 4.91 -9.23
C TRP A 141 -8.73 4.36 -10.34
N ALA A 142 -9.05 4.76 -11.57
CA ALA A 142 -8.17 4.63 -12.72
C ALA A 142 -6.87 5.39 -12.42
N TRP A 143 -5.74 4.74 -12.64
CA TRP A 143 -4.47 5.28 -12.18
C TRP A 143 -3.95 6.41 -13.06
N LYS A 144 -4.43 6.54 -14.30
CA LYS A 144 -3.91 7.49 -15.29
C LYS A 144 -4.99 8.16 -16.11
N TRP A 145 -4.95 9.49 -16.11
CA TRP A 145 -5.87 10.37 -16.84
C TRP A 145 -5.08 11.47 -17.56
N GLY A 146 -5.51 11.84 -18.77
CA GLY A 146 -4.85 12.88 -19.57
C GLY A 146 -5.33 12.89 -21.01
N ILE A 147 -4.47 13.34 -21.92
CA ILE A 147 -4.76 13.33 -23.36
C ILE A 147 -4.46 11.95 -23.94
N ASP A 148 -5.46 11.35 -24.61
CA ASP A 148 -5.33 10.08 -25.33
C ASP A 148 -4.63 10.24 -26.70
N GLN A 149 -4.45 9.12 -27.42
CA GLN A 149 -3.80 9.14 -28.75
C GLN A 149 -4.62 9.90 -29.80
N ALA A 150 -5.92 10.08 -29.59
CA ALA A 150 -6.82 10.83 -30.46
C ALA A 150 -6.92 12.32 -30.09
N GLY A 151 -6.20 12.77 -29.04
CA GLY A 151 -6.21 14.15 -28.58
C GLY A 151 -7.34 14.49 -27.62
N ASN A 152 -8.10 13.52 -27.13
CA ASN A 152 -9.21 13.75 -26.20
C ASN A 152 -8.73 13.64 -24.75
N TRP A 153 -9.28 14.49 -23.88
CA TRP A 153 -9.07 14.39 -22.44
C TRP A 153 -9.93 13.27 -21.85
N GLY A 154 -9.32 12.38 -21.07
CA GLY A 154 -10.02 11.28 -20.41
C GLY A 154 -9.10 10.30 -19.69
N THR A 155 -9.67 9.18 -19.25
CA THR A 155 -8.90 8.07 -18.69
C THR A 155 -8.03 7.45 -19.79
N ILE A 156 -6.72 7.38 -19.54
CA ILE A 156 -5.74 6.79 -20.46
C ILE A 156 -5.54 5.30 -20.16
N ASP A 157 -5.59 4.94 -18.88
CA ASP A 157 -5.48 3.56 -18.42
C ASP A 157 -6.43 3.33 -17.24
N GLU A 158 -7.36 2.40 -17.43
CA GLU A 158 -8.43 2.08 -16.48
C GLU A 158 -8.00 1.14 -15.35
N ASN A 159 -6.76 0.64 -15.36
CA ASN A 159 -6.23 -0.11 -14.22
C ASN A 159 -6.22 0.78 -12.97
N PHE A 160 -6.35 0.18 -11.80
CA PHE A 160 -6.14 0.90 -10.53
C PHE A 160 -4.69 0.74 -10.06
N ALA A 161 -4.30 1.61 -9.12
CA ALA A 161 -3.02 1.56 -8.44
C ALA A 161 -3.28 1.58 -6.92
N SER A 162 -2.93 0.49 -6.26
CA SER A 162 -3.33 0.22 -4.88
C SER A 162 -2.76 1.19 -3.85
N ASP A 163 -1.58 1.74 -4.08
CA ASP A 163 -0.99 2.81 -3.27
C ASP A 163 -1.90 4.04 -3.20
N ALA A 164 -2.38 4.49 -4.37
CA ALA A 164 -3.26 5.63 -4.46
C ALA A 164 -4.60 5.38 -3.77
N ASP A 165 -5.17 4.18 -3.93
CA ASP A 165 -6.41 3.81 -3.29
C ASP A 165 -6.24 3.71 -1.76
N ILE A 166 -5.13 3.14 -1.27
CA ILE A 166 -4.76 3.09 0.16
C ILE A 166 -4.66 4.51 0.74
N ASP A 167 -3.98 5.41 0.04
CA ASP A 167 -3.78 6.78 0.50
C ASP A 167 -5.08 7.60 0.47
N CYS A 168 -5.91 7.41 -0.56
CA CYS A 168 -7.24 7.99 -0.65
C CYS A 168 -8.13 7.56 0.52
N ILE A 169 -8.21 6.25 0.78
CA ILE A 169 -8.97 5.67 1.89
C ILE A 169 -8.46 6.21 3.23
N THR A 170 -7.14 6.24 3.42
CA THR A 170 -6.52 6.81 4.62
C THR A 170 -6.95 8.26 4.80
N ALA A 171 -6.87 9.08 3.74
CA ALA A 171 -7.26 10.47 3.78
C ALA A 171 -8.76 10.65 4.13
N LEU A 172 -9.64 9.80 3.60
CA LEU A 172 -11.08 9.78 3.90
C LEU A 172 -11.36 9.44 5.37
N ILE A 173 -10.71 8.42 5.92
CA ILE A 173 -10.86 8.05 7.34
C ILE A 173 -10.39 9.19 8.24
N LEU A 174 -9.23 9.79 7.93
CA LEU A 174 -8.70 10.94 8.67
C LEU A 174 -9.63 12.15 8.56
N ALA A 175 -10.20 12.41 7.38
CA ALA A 175 -11.11 13.53 7.15
C ALA A 175 -12.40 13.36 7.95
N SER A 176 -12.95 12.14 7.98
CA SER A 176 -14.13 11.82 8.78
C SER A 176 -13.88 12.10 10.27
N ARG A 177 -12.76 11.59 10.81
CA ARG A 177 -12.39 11.79 12.22
C ARG A 177 -12.10 13.25 12.55
N ARG A 178 -11.39 13.97 11.67
CA ARG A 178 -10.95 15.35 11.92
C ARG A 178 -12.09 16.36 11.83
N TRP A 179 -13.00 16.18 10.88
CA TRP A 179 -14.05 17.16 10.59
C TRP A 179 -15.45 16.70 10.99
N GLY A 180 -15.59 15.51 11.57
CA GLY A 180 -16.90 14.98 12.00
C GLY A 180 -17.85 14.72 10.83
N ARG A 181 -17.31 14.32 9.67
CA ARG A 181 -18.06 14.08 8.43
C ARG A 181 -18.20 12.58 8.15
N PRO A 182 -19.30 11.92 8.58
CA PRO A 182 -19.45 10.46 8.44
C PRO A 182 -19.46 9.99 6.98
N GLU A 183 -19.89 10.82 6.04
CA GLU A 183 -19.95 10.49 4.61
C GLU A 183 -18.58 10.13 4.02
N TYR A 184 -17.48 10.64 4.57
CA TYR A 184 -16.14 10.24 4.15
C TYR A 184 -15.78 8.84 4.62
N LEU A 185 -16.22 8.44 5.82
CA LEU A 185 -16.02 7.07 6.29
C LEU A 185 -16.89 6.09 5.48
N ASP A 186 -18.13 6.47 5.15
CA ASP A 186 -19.00 5.65 4.30
C ASP A 186 -18.37 5.37 2.92
N LEU A 187 -17.71 6.37 2.32
CA LEU A 187 -16.97 6.19 1.09
C LEU A 187 -15.71 5.33 1.29
N ALA A 188 -14.96 5.56 2.38
CA ALA A 188 -13.77 4.78 2.71
C ALA A 188 -14.09 3.29 2.84
N LEU A 189 -15.18 2.92 3.53
CA LEU A 189 -15.60 1.53 3.71
C LEU A 189 -15.96 0.85 2.37
N LYS A 190 -16.63 1.58 1.46
CA LYS A 190 -16.93 1.05 0.12
C LYS A 190 -15.66 0.81 -0.69
N LYS A 191 -14.68 1.73 -0.60
CA LYS A 191 -13.37 1.59 -1.25
C LYS A 191 -12.53 0.48 -0.62
N LEU A 192 -12.56 0.31 0.70
CA LEU A 192 -11.84 -0.76 1.41
C LEU A 192 -12.28 -2.15 0.97
N ARG A 193 -13.60 -2.37 0.88
CA ARG A 193 -14.14 -3.64 0.37
C ARG A 193 -13.59 -3.96 -1.01
N ASP A 194 -13.63 -3.00 -1.93
CA ASP A 194 -13.18 -3.21 -3.31
C ASP A 194 -11.65 -3.32 -3.39
N LEU A 195 -10.91 -2.58 -2.56
CA LEU A 195 -9.45 -2.70 -2.45
C LEU A 195 -9.06 -4.09 -1.96
N TRP A 196 -9.69 -4.59 -0.90
CA TRP A 196 -9.46 -5.96 -0.43
C TRP A 196 -9.77 -6.96 -1.53
N GLN A 197 -10.95 -6.86 -2.14
CA GLN A 197 -11.42 -7.80 -3.16
C GLN A 197 -10.52 -7.87 -4.39
N PHE A 198 -10.05 -6.73 -4.90
CA PHE A 198 -9.36 -6.66 -6.19
C PHE A 198 -7.84 -6.51 -6.08
N SER A 199 -7.34 -6.08 -4.93
CA SER A 199 -5.93 -5.77 -4.71
C SER A 199 -5.25 -6.69 -3.70
N THR A 200 -5.91 -7.76 -3.25
CA THR A 200 -5.28 -8.79 -2.43
C THR A 200 -5.34 -10.15 -3.11
N ILE A 201 -4.37 -11.00 -2.80
CA ILE A 201 -4.36 -12.39 -3.23
C ILE A 201 -3.82 -13.28 -2.12
N GLU A 202 -4.48 -14.42 -1.89
CA GLU A 202 -3.98 -15.44 -0.99
C GLU A 202 -2.88 -16.24 -1.68
N GLY A 203 -1.70 -16.29 -1.07
CA GLY A 203 -0.58 -17.11 -1.51
C GLY A 203 -0.46 -18.41 -0.71
N GLN A 204 0.75 -18.98 -0.66
CA GLN A 204 0.99 -20.18 0.13
C GLN A 204 0.75 -19.96 1.62
N GLU A 205 0.34 -21.03 2.31
CA GLU A 205 0.15 -21.06 3.77
C GLU A 205 -0.91 -20.06 4.29
N GLY A 206 -1.82 -19.60 3.43
CA GLY A 206 -2.89 -18.66 3.80
C GLY A 206 -2.41 -17.21 3.95
N LYS A 207 -1.17 -16.89 3.51
CA LYS A 207 -0.64 -15.53 3.59
C LYS A 207 -1.21 -14.66 2.47
N ASN A 208 -1.78 -13.51 2.83
CA ASN A 208 -2.25 -12.52 1.86
C ASN A 208 -1.11 -11.63 1.37
N TYR A 209 -1.17 -11.24 0.10
CA TYR A 209 -0.27 -10.31 -0.55
C TYR A 209 -1.05 -9.15 -1.15
N LEU A 210 -0.52 -7.92 -1.00
CA LEU A 210 -1.05 -6.75 -1.70
C LEU A 210 -0.52 -6.73 -3.14
N LEU A 211 -1.44 -6.81 -4.10
CA LEU A 211 -1.15 -6.59 -5.51
C LEU A 211 -1.05 -5.08 -5.78
N PRO A 212 -0.07 -4.61 -6.58
CA PRO A 212 0.04 -3.19 -6.90
C PRO A 212 -1.13 -2.63 -7.72
N GLY A 213 -1.89 -3.49 -8.40
CA GLY A 213 -3.05 -3.17 -9.22
C GLY A 213 -3.82 -4.46 -9.55
N PRO A 214 -4.61 -4.52 -10.64
CA PRO A 214 -5.46 -5.67 -10.91
C PRO A 214 -4.66 -6.95 -11.17
N ALA A 215 -5.19 -8.09 -10.71
CA ALA A 215 -4.54 -9.38 -10.86
C ALA A 215 -4.15 -9.73 -12.31
N SER A 216 -4.93 -9.29 -13.30
CA SER A 216 -4.63 -9.46 -14.73
C SER A 216 -3.31 -8.83 -15.19
N ALA A 217 -2.80 -7.84 -14.44
CA ALA A 217 -1.53 -7.15 -14.74
C ALA A 217 -0.38 -7.60 -13.83
N PHE A 218 -0.67 -8.10 -12.62
CA PHE A 218 0.34 -8.37 -11.59
C PHE A 218 0.50 -9.84 -11.20
N VAL A 219 -0.41 -10.71 -11.65
CA VAL A 219 -0.28 -12.17 -11.52
C VAL A 219 0.19 -12.74 -12.86
N LEU A 220 1.34 -13.39 -12.83
CA LEU A 220 1.97 -14.02 -13.98
C LEU A 220 1.56 -15.48 -14.11
N PRO A 221 1.85 -16.10 -15.28
CA PRO A 221 1.85 -17.55 -15.41
C PRO A 221 2.65 -18.24 -14.29
N GLU A 222 2.28 -19.48 -14.01
CA GLU A 222 2.86 -20.31 -12.95
C GLU A 222 2.72 -19.75 -11.52
N GLY A 223 1.85 -18.75 -11.30
CA GLY A 223 1.54 -18.22 -9.95
C GLY A 223 2.57 -17.24 -9.39
N LYS A 224 3.48 -16.72 -10.22
CA LYS A 224 4.40 -15.66 -9.81
C LYS A 224 3.65 -14.33 -9.71
N ILE A 225 4.06 -13.47 -8.78
CA ILE A 225 3.42 -12.17 -8.58
C ILE A 225 4.45 -11.04 -8.64
N TYR A 226 4.09 -9.95 -9.31
CA TYR A 226 4.84 -8.70 -9.24
C TYR A 226 4.39 -7.90 -8.03
N LEU A 227 5.35 -7.53 -7.18
CA LEU A 227 5.11 -6.71 -6.01
C LEU A 227 5.88 -5.40 -6.12
N ASN A 228 5.35 -4.39 -5.45
CA ASN A 228 6.02 -3.12 -5.27
C ASN A 228 6.15 -2.79 -3.78
N PRO A 229 7.35 -2.91 -3.19
CA PRO A 229 7.55 -2.60 -1.78
C PRO A 229 7.17 -1.16 -1.40
N SER A 230 7.20 -0.19 -2.33
CA SER A 230 6.83 1.19 -2.02
C SER A 230 5.32 1.38 -1.83
N TYR A 231 4.50 0.42 -2.27
CA TYR A 231 3.03 0.48 -2.09
C TYR A 231 2.62 -0.10 -0.73
N PHE A 232 3.57 -0.67 -0.01
CA PHE A 232 3.32 -1.30 1.27
C PHE A 232 3.21 -0.24 2.38
N ALA A 233 2.01 -0.09 2.93
CA ALA A 233 1.69 0.92 3.94
C ALA A 233 1.17 0.30 5.25
N PRO A 234 2.04 -0.32 6.09
CA PRO A 234 1.62 -0.96 7.34
C PRO A 234 0.86 -0.04 8.32
N TYR A 235 1.10 1.27 8.25
CA TYR A 235 0.38 2.23 9.08
C TYR A 235 -1.10 2.33 8.67
N ALA A 236 -1.37 2.28 7.36
CA ALA A 236 -2.72 2.35 6.80
C ALA A 236 -3.50 1.07 7.11
N PHE A 237 -2.89 -0.11 6.98
CA PHE A 237 -3.56 -1.38 7.30
C PHE A 237 -4.00 -1.47 8.77
N ARG A 238 -3.19 -0.95 9.70
CA ARG A 238 -3.58 -0.84 11.11
C ARG A 238 -4.73 0.14 11.34
N LEU A 239 -4.85 1.17 10.51
CA LEU A 239 -5.98 2.10 10.52
C LEU A 239 -7.24 1.43 9.93
N PHE A 240 -7.09 0.67 8.85
CA PHE A 240 -8.18 -0.04 8.17
C PHE A 240 -8.80 -1.10 9.08
N ALA A 241 -7.97 -1.89 9.77
CA ALA A 241 -8.42 -2.86 10.76
C ALA A 241 -9.29 -2.28 11.89
N GLN A 242 -9.21 -0.97 12.17
CA GLN A 242 -10.06 -0.32 13.19
C GLN A 242 -11.47 -0.01 12.69
N VAL A 243 -11.67 0.10 11.38
CA VAL A 243 -12.94 0.55 10.77
C VAL A 243 -13.60 -0.53 9.91
N ASP A 244 -12.83 -1.51 9.43
CA ASP A 244 -13.27 -2.63 8.61
C ASP A 244 -12.77 -3.96 9.22
N PRO A 245 -13.43 -4.47 10.27
CA PRO A 245 -13.02 -5.68 10.97
C PRO A 245 -13.34 -6.98 10.22
N ASP A 246 -14.09 -6.92 9.11
CA ASP A 246 -14.50 -8.09 8.33
C ASP A 246 -13.36 -8.62 7.45
N HIS A 247 -12.33 -7.80 7.20
CA HIS A 247 -11.14 -8.17 6.43
C HIS A 247 -9.88 -8.17 7.31
N ASP A 248 -9.02 -9.19 7.11
CA ASP A 248 -7.79 -9.34 7.88
C ASP A 248 -6.66 -8.45 7.36
N TRP A 249 -6.82 -7.12 7.48
CA TRP A 249 -5.81 -6.14 7.09
C TRP A 249 -4.45 -6.36 7.75
N LEU A 250 -4.42 -6.98 8.94
CA LEU A 250 -3.18 -7.27 9.65
C LEU A 250 -2.42 -8.45 9.05
N SER A 251 -3.07 -9.36 8.31
CA SER A 251 -2.38 -10.41 7.54
C SER A 251 -1.45 -9.88 6.44
N LEU A 252 -1.63 -8.63 6.02
CA LEU A 252 -0.76 -7.98 5.06
C LEU A 252 0.54 -7.49 5.70
N VAL A 253 0.62 -7.33 7.03
CA VAL A 253 1.77 -6.74 7.76
C VAL A 253 2.89 -7.74 8.04
#